data_AF-A0A6B1EKU7-F1
#
_entry.id   AF-A0A6B1EKU7-F1
#
_cell.length_a   1.000
_cell.length_b   1.000
_cell.length_c   1.000
_cell.angle_alpha   90.00
_cell.angle_beta   90.00
_cell.angle_gamma   90.00
#
_symmetry.space_group_name_H-M   'P 1'
#
loop_
_entity.id
_entity.type
_entity.pdbx_description
1 polymer ?
#
loop_
_entity_poly.entity_id
_entity_poly.type
_entity_poly.pdbx_seq_one_letter_code
_entity_poly.pdbx_strand_id
1 'polypeptide(L)'
;MGATYTEVTIRNPANREREWTGKFLVDTGAFDSLVPRACLEAIGLEPQGRRSYVLADGKPITLDITVAEMEFEGEIVGGTIVYGEADAEPLLGVTALESGGFEVDPRSQTLKRLPAVLLKTNGTRSGSYSVGAAGSTGTGAS
;
A
#
# COMPACT_ATOMS: atom_id res chain seq x y z
N MET A 1 -10.76 -5.93 20.09
CA MET A 1 -10.45 -6.04 18.65
C MET A 1 -9.04 -6.59 18.56
N GLY A 2 -8.81 -7.68 17.83
CA GLY A 2 -7.45 -8.15 17.63
C GLY A 2 -6.81 -7.43 16.44
N ALA A 3 -5.49 -7.47 16.39
CA ALA A 3 -4.70 -6.88 15.32
C ALA A 3 -4.77 -7.74 14.05
N THR A 4 -4.97 -7.08 12.91
CA THR A 4 -4.88 -7.67 11.57
C THR A 4 -3.49 -7.39 11.03
N TYR A 5 -2.84 -8.41 10.46
CA TYR A 5 -1.52 -8.25 9.85
C TYR A 5 -1.53 -8.78 8.42
N THR A 6 -0.74 -8.15 7.56
CA THR A 6 -0.43 -8.67 6.22
C THR A 6 1.06 -8.51 5.91
N GLU A 7 1.56 -9.30 4.98
CA GLU A 7 2.92 -9.16 4.46
C GLU A 7 2.93 -8.06 3.40
N VAL A 8 3.86 -7.13 3.52
CA VAL A 8 4.03 -6.02 2.56
C VAL A 8 5.47 -5.99 2.10
N THR A 9 5.66 -5.94 0.79
CA THR A 9 6.97 -5.73 0.17
C THR A 9 7.09 -4.27 -0.26
N ILE A 10 8.10 -3.59 0.28
CA ILE A 10 8.47 -2.22 -0.10
C ILE A 10 9.57 -2.30 -1.15
N ARG A 11 9.39 -1.67 -2.30
CA ARG A 11 10.38 -1.59 -3.37
C ARG A 11 10.81 -0.16 -3.63
N ASN A 12 12.11 0.00 -3.89
CA ASN A 12 12.65 1.26 -4.36
C ASN A 12 12.18 1.54 -5.80
N PRO A 13 11.44 2.63 -6.06
CA PRO A 13 10.95 2.94 -7.41
C PRO A 13 12.06 3.16 -8.44
N ALA A 14 13.26 3.56 -8.00
CA ALA A 14 14.42 3.75 -8.87
C ALA A 14 15.15 2.43 -9.19
N ASN A 15 15.02 1.40 -8.35
CA ASN A 15 15.56 0.07 -8.60
C ASN A 15 14.73 -0.99 -7.85
N ARG A 16 13.85 -1.69 -8.58
CA ARG A 16 12.94 -2.69 -8.02
C ARG A 16 13.63 -3.95 -7.46
N GLU A 17 14.91 -4.19 -7.77
CA GLU A 17 15.67 -5.29 -7.16
C GLU A 17 16.03 -4.98 -5.69
N ARG A 18 15.91 -3.72 -5.27
CA ARG A 18 16.09 -3.30 -3.88
C ARG A 18 14.74 -3.28 -3.19
N GLU A 19 14.46 -4.36 -2.48
CA GLU A 19 13.20 -4.57 -1.79
C GLU A 19 13.39 -5.05 -0.36
N TRP A 20 12.39 -4.76 0.47
CA TRP A 20 12.31 -5.24 1.84
C TRP A 20 10.88 -5.68 2.12
N THR A 21 10.74 -6.91 2.63
CA THR A 21 9.45 -7.49 3.00
C THR A 21 9.32 -7.52 4.51
N GLY A 22 8.18 -7.07 5.01
CA GLY A 22 7.87 -7.03 6.43
C GLY A 22 6.44 -7.43 6.72
N LYS A 23 6.17 -7.76 7.99
CA LYS A 23 4.82 -7.98 8.51
C LYS A 23 4.28 -6.66 9.05
N PHE A 24 3.21 -6.15 8.47
CA PHE A 24 2.64 -4.85 8.79
C PHE A 24 1.36 -5.02 9.59
N LEU A 25 1.20 -4.22 10.63
CA LEU A 25 -0.08 -4.01 11.28
C LEU A 25 -0.97 -3.21 10.33
N VAL A 26 -2.14 -3.74 10.01
CA VAL A 26 -3.17 -3.02 9.25
C VAL A 26 -3.83 -2.02 10.19
N ASP A 27 -3.58 -0.73 9.96
CA ASP A 27 -4.03 0.34 10.86
C ASP A 27 -4.81 1.42 10.11
N THR A 28 -6.14 1.38 10.25
CA THR A 28 -7.03 2.40 9.69
C THR A 28 -6.95 3.75 10.43
N GLY A 29 -6.28 3.80 11.59
CA GLY A 29 -5.97 5.03 12.32
C GLY A 29 -4.71 5.74 11.80
N ALA A 30 -3.87 5.05 11.02
CA ALA A 30 -2.71 5.62 10.35
C ALA A 30 -3.06 6.12 8.95
N PHE A 31 -2.76 7.39 8.65
CA PHE A 31 -3.04 7.96 7.34
C PHE A 31 -2.09 7.40 6.26
N ASP A 32 -0.79 7.50 6.51
CA ASP A 32 0.28 6.95 5.66
C ASP A 32 0.86 5.68 6.31
N SER A 33 1.48 4.83 5.50
CA SER A 33 2.24 3.67 6.00
C SER A 33 3.53 4.11 6.68
N LEU A 34 3.96 3.37 7.70
CA LEU A 34 5.18 3.64 8.47
C LEU A 34 6.10 2.43 8.42
N VAL A 35 7.39 2.67 8.20
CA VAL A 35 8.40 1.61 8.15
C VAL A 35 9.63 2.05 8.95
N PRO A 36 10.28 1.16 9.73
CA PRO A 36 11.53 1.48 10.40
C PRO A 36 12.55 2.06 9.43
N ARG A 37 13.17 3.18 9.83
CA ARG A 37 14.15 3.89 9.01
C ARG A 37 15.23 2.98 8.42
N ALA A 38 15.79 2.10 9.25
CA ALA A 38 16.87 1.20 8.83
C ALA A 38 16.46 0.28 7.67
N CYS A 39 15.19 -0.14 7.61
CA CYS A 39 14.67 -0.99 6.53
C CYS A 39 14.59 -0.23 5.20
N LEU A 40 14.13 1.04 5.24
CA LEU A 40 14.05 1.90 4.06
C LEU A 40 15.45 2.27 3.53
N GLU A 41 16.37 2.60 4.43
CA GLU A 41 17.75 2.95 4.09
C GLU A 41 18.51 1.74 3.52
N ALA A 42 18.26 0.52 4.01
CA ALA A 42 18.87 -0.71 3.47
C ALA A 42 18.51 -0.92 1.98
N ILE A 43 17.27 -0.60 1.59
CA ILE A 43 16.83 -0.64 0.19
C ILE A 43 17.11 0.66 -0.58
N GLY A 44 17.81 1.60 0.06
CA GLY A 44 18.32 2.84 -0.52
C GLY A 44 17.24 3.84 -0.87
N LEU A 45 16.15 3.79 -0.11
CA LEU A 45 15.26 4.93 -0.04
C LEU A 45 15.88 5.96 0.90
N GLU A 46 15.85 7.21 0.45
CA GLU A 46 16.26 8.36 1.24
C GLU A 46 15.03 9.22 1.55
N PRO A 47 15.04 10.00 2.64
CA PRO A 47 14.03 11.02 2.88
C PRO A 47 13.91 11.98 1.70
N GLN A 48 12.70 12.11 1.14
CA GLN A 48 12.39 13.02 0.03
C GLN A 48 11.62 14.27 0.49
N GLY A 49 11.15 14.27 1.73
CA GLY A 49 10.41 15.38 2.31
C GLY A 49 10.08 15.16 3.77
N ARG A 50 9.26 16.07 4.32
CA ARG A 50 8.75 15.99 5.69
C ARG A 50 7.25 16.25 5.70
N ARG A 51 6.51 15.57 6.55
CA ARG A 51 5.07 15.77 6.76
C ARG A 51 4.76 15.90 8.25
N SER A 52 3.83 16.79 8.58
CA SER A 52 3.33 16.96 9.94
C SER A 52 2.10 16.08 10.17
N TYR A 53 2.10 15.38 11.29
CA TYR A 53 1.03 14.50 11.77
C TYR A 53 0.57 14.94 13.15
N VAL A 54 -0.64 14.51 13.52
CA VAL A 54 -1.16 14.64 14.87
C VAL A 54 -1.25 13.24 15.45
N LEU A 55 -0.54 13.00 16.55
CA LEU A 55 -0.56 11.72 17.26
C LEU A 55 -1.90 11.52 17.98
N ALA A 56 -2.14 10.30 18.46
CA ALA A 56 -3.37 9.97 19.20
C ALA A 56 -3.58 10.81 20.47
N ASP A 57 -2.51 11.35 21.06
CA ASP A 57 -2.54 12.26 22.21
C ASP A 57 -2.78 13.75 21.82
N GLY A 58 -2.97 14.03 20.53
CA GLY A 58 -3.15 15.37 19.99
C GLY A 58 -1.87 16.15 19.74
N LYS A 59 -0.69 15.57 20.03
CA LYS A 59 0.59 16.26 19.84
C LYS A 59 0.97 16.29 18.35
N PRO A 60 1.36 17.47 17.82
CA PRO A 60 1.92 17.53 16.47
C PRO A 60 3.34 16.97 16.44
N ILE A 61 3.66 16.23 15.38
CA ILE A 61 5.00 15.73 15.09
C ILE A 61 5.31 15.91 13.60
N THR A 62 6.58 16.14 13.25
CA THR A 62 7.02 16.24 11.86
C THR A 62 8.03 15.15 11.57
N LEU A 63 7.68 14.25 10.66
CA LEU A 63 8.44 13.06 10.32
C LEU A 63 8.95 13.13 8.88
N ASP A 64 10.08 12.47 8.64
CA ASP A 64 10.61 12.30 7.29
C ASP A 64 9.73 11.33 6.51
N ILE A 65 9.59 11.59 5.21
CA ILE A 65 8.80 10.78 4.30
C ILE A 65 9.56 10.49 3.00
N THR A 66 9.18 9.42 2.32
CA THR A 66 9.61 9.10 0.96
C THR A 66 8.44 8.51 0.17
N VAL A 67 8.62 8.32 -1.14
CA VAL A 67 7.68 7.60 -1.99
C VAL A 67 8.26 6.27 -2.37
N ALA A 68 7.47 5.20 -2.22
CA ALA A 68 7.86 3.85 -2.59
C ALA A 68 6.71 3.09 -3.27
N GLU A 69 7.07 1.98 -3.89
CA GLU A 69 6.12 0.96 -4.34
C GLU A 69 5.89 -0.03 -3.19
N MET A 70 4.63 -0.35 -2.92
CA MET A 70 4.18 -1.29 -1.90
C MET A 70 3.42 -2.42 -2.59
N GLU A 71 3.76 -3.67 -2.29
CA GLU A 71 3.01 -4.85 -2.73
C GLU A 71 2.43 -5.59 -1.54
N PHE A 72 1.12 -5.85 -1.56
CA PHE A 72 0.43 -6.67 -0.56
C PHE A 72 -0.86 -7.24 -1.16
N GLU A 73 -1.28 -8.43 -0.73
CA GLU A 73 -2.51 -9.09 -1.23
C GLU A 73 -2.57 -9.18 -2.78
N GLY A 74 -1.41 -9.34 -3.41
CA GLY A 74 -1.23 -9.39 -4.87
C GLY A 74 -1.46 -8.07 -5.62
N GLU A 75 -1.55 -6.95 -4.90
CA GLU A 75 -1.73 -5.61 -5.47
C GLU A 75 -0.47 -4.77 -5.32
N ILE A 76 -0.14 -3.97 -6.35
CA ILE A 76 0.99 -3.05 -6.33
C ILE A 76 0.47 -1.61 -6.28
N VAL A 77 0.84 -0.86 -5.26
CA VAL A 77 0.45 0.55 -5.08
C VAL A 77 1.67 1.43 -4.87
N GLY A 78 1.65 2.64 -5.43
CA GLY A 78 2.60 3.69 -5.08
C GLY A 78 2.06 4.54 -3.93
N GLY A 79 2.90 4.92 -2.97
CA GLY A 79 2.43 5.74 -1.86
C GLY A 79 3.53 6.41 -1.05
N THR A 80 3.09 7.30 -0.15
CA THR A 80 3.96 7.94 0.84
C THR A 80 4.25 6.95 1.97
N ILE A 81 5.53 6.82 2.34
CA ILE A 81 5.97 6.06 3.50
C ILE A 81 6.66 7.00 4.48
N VAL A 82 6.28 6.88 5.75
CA VAL A 82 6.87 7.57 6.88
C VAL A 82 8.04 6.78 7.43
N TYR A 83 9.14 7.49 7.73
CA TYR A 83 10.27 6.91 8.46
C TYR A 83 9.91 6.79 9.94
N GLY A 84 9.78 5.56 10.41
CA GLY A 84 9.64 5.21 11.82
C GLY A 84 10.97 5.15 12.56
N GLU A 85 10.87 5.16 13.89
CA GLU A 85 11.98 4.83 14.79
C GLU A 85 12.46 3.39 14.57
N ALA A 86 13.65 3.06 15.08
CA ALA A 86 14.32 1.78 14.79
C ALA A 86 13.53 0.54 15.25
N ASP A 87 12.75 0.66 16.32
CA ASP A 87 11.92 -0.40 16.92
C ASP A 87 10.43 -0.24 16.60
N ALA A 88 10.08 0.67 15.69
CA ALA A 88 8.69 0.91 15.33
C ALA A 88 8.07 -0.32 14.66
N GLU A 89 6.84 -0.67 15.05
CA GLU A 89 6.05 -1.67 14.33
C GLU A 89 5.68 -1.11 12.94
N PRO A 90 5.94 -1.84 11.83
CA PRO A 90 5.51 -1.40 10.51
C PRO A 90 3.98 -1.30 10.44
N LEU A 91 3.48 -0.18 9.93
CA LEU A 91 2.04 0.11 9.81
C LEU A 91 1.65 0.23 8.35
N LEU A 92 0.56 -0.42 7.95
CA LEU A 92 -0.09 -0.26 6.65
C LEU A 92 -1.25 0.72 6.83
N GLY A 93 -1.05 1.95 6.36
CA GLY A 93 -2.01 3.04 6.54
C GLY A 93 -3.17 3.02 5.54
N VAL A 94 -4.21 3.80 5.84
CA VAL A 94 -5.45 3.84 5.06
C VAL A 94 -5.25 4.27 3.60
N THR A 95 -4.31 5.17 3.31
CA THR A 95 -4.05 5.61 1.93
C THR A 95 -3.55 4.49 1.03
N ALA A 96 -2.69 3.60 1.55
CA ALA A 96 -2.23 2.43 0.81
C ALA A 96 -3.36 1.41 0.62
N LEU A 97 -4.15 1.15 1.67
CA LEU A 97 -5.32 0.26 1.62
C LEU A 97 -6.33 0.72 0.58
N GLU A 98 -6.72 1.99 0.60
CA GLU A 98 -7.67 2.58 -0.34
C GLU A 98 -7.12 2.57 -1.78
N SER A 99 -5.83 2.88 -1.96
CA SER A 99 -5.18 2.83 -3.28
C SER A 99 -5.19 1.42 -3.86
N GLY A 100 -5.05 0.40 -3.02
CA GLY A 100 -5.13 -1.01 -3.44
C GLY A 100 -6.55 -1.54 -3.57
N GLY A 101 -7.56 -0.74 -3.21
CA GLY A 101 -8.96 -1.15 -3.21
C GLY A 101 -9.26 -2.19 -2.12
N PHE A 102 -8.74 -2.00 -0.91
CA PHE A 102 -9.00 -2.85 0.24
C PHE A 102 -9.70 -2.09 1.38
N GLU A 103 -10.56 -2.82 2.09
CA GLU A 103 -11.12 -2.41 3.38
C GLU A 103 -10.74 -3.44 4.45
N VAL A 104 -10.78 -3.01 5.71
CA VAL A 104 -10.58 -3.92 6.85
C VAL A 104 -11.94 -4.46 7.28
N ASP A 105 -12.11 -5.79 7.29
CA ASP A 105 -13.29 -6.42 7.89
C ASP A 105 -13.05 -6.58 9.41
N PRO A 106 -13.77 -5.84 10.28
CA PRO A 106 -13.54 -5.90 11.72
C PRO A 106 -14.04 -7.19 12.37
N ARG A 107 -14.86 -7.99 11.67
CA ARG A 107 -15.38 -9.27 12.17
C ARG A 107 -14.42 -10.42 11.87
N SER A 108 -13.93 -10.50 10.63
CA SER A 108 -12.96 -11.55 10.24
C SER A 108 -11.52 -11.17 10.53
N GLN A 109 -11.23 -9.88 10.78
CA GLN A 109 -9.88 -9.36 10.99
C GLN A 109 -8.98 -9.65 9.80
N THR A 110 -9.52 -9.42 8.60
CA THR A 110 -8.83 -9.66 7.33
C THR A 110 -9.00 -8.46 6.42
N LEU A 111 -8.06 -8.29 5.48
CA LEU A 111 -8.26 -7.40 4.35
C LEU A 111 -9.31 -7.99 3.42
N LYS A 112 -10.27 -7.15 3.01
CA LYS A 112 -11.29 -7.50 2.04
C LYS A 112 -11.10 -6.61 0.82
N ARG A 113 -10.87 -7.24 -0.33
CA ARG A 113 -10.83 -6.54 -1.61
C ARG A 113 -12.21 -5.97 -1.93
N LEU A 114 -12.23 -4.70 -2.33
CA LEU A 114 -13.42 -4.04 -2.83
C LEU A 114 -13.88 -4.73 -4.12
N PRO A 115 -15.20 -4.97 -4.31
CA PRO A 115 -15.71 -5.64 -5.51
C PRO A 115 -15.39 -4.86 -6.79
N ALA A 116 -15.35 -3.53 -6.70
CA ALA A 116 -14.96 -2.62 -7.76
C ALA A 116 -14.52 -1.28 -7.16
N VAL A 117 -13.48 -0.65 -7.73
CA VAL A 117 -13.12 0.74 -7.44
C VAL A 117 -13.92 1.65 -8.38
N LEU A 118 -14.68 2.59 -7.81
CA LEU A 118 -15.54 3.47 -8.59
C LEU A 118 -14.70 4.52 -9.33
N LEU A 119 -14.76 4.50 -10.66
CA LEU A 119 -14.22 5.57 -11.49
C LEU A 119 -15.34 6.53 -11.87
N LYS A 120 -15.23 7.81 -11.47
CA LYS A 120 -16.18 8.85 -11.88
C LYS A 120 -16.09 9.02 -13.39
N THR A 121 -17.19 8.79 -14.11
CA THR A 121 -17.27 9.13 -15.52
C THR A 121 -17.54 10.63 -15.65
N ASN A 122 -16.68 11.34 -16.40
CA ASN A 122 -17.07 12.65 -16.90
C ASN A 122 -18.12 12.40 -17.98
N GLY A 123 -19.35 12.88 -17.75
CA GLY A 123 -20.49 12.60 -18.60
C GLY A 123 -20.16 12.68 -20.09
N THR A 124 -20.56 11.65 -20.82
CA THR A 124 -20.39 11.40 -22.26
C THR A 124 -19.06 10.74 -22.67
N ARG A 125 -19.05 9.41 -22.72
CA ARG A 125 -18.68 8.65 -23.93
C ARG A 125 -19.43 7.31 -23.92
N SER A 126 -20.41 7.21 -24.81
CA SER A 126 -20.87 5.91 -25.33
C SER A 126 -19.69 5.29 -26.06
N GLY A 127 -19.00 4.36 -25.42
CA GLY A 127 -17.85 3.66 -25.98
C GLY A 127 -17.70 2.36 -25.24
N SER A 128 -18.03 1.26 -25.90
CA SER A 128 -17.92 -0.09 -25.38
C SER A 128 -16.46 -0.40 -25.03
N TYR A 129 -16.15 -0.54 -23.73
CA TYR A 129 -14.93 -1.20 -23.31
C TYR A 129 -15.10 -2.70 -23.56
N SER A 130 -14.46 -3.23 -24.60
CA SER A 130 -14.20 -4.66 -24.69
C SER A 130 -13.05 -5.00 -23.75
N VAL A 131 -13.37 -5.67 -22.64
CA VAL A 131 -12.36 -6.39 -21.87
C VAL A 131 -11.81 -7.47 -22.80
N GLY A 132 -10.56 -7.31 -23.25
CA GLY A 132 -9.89 -8.33 -24.05
C GLY A 132 -9.90 -9.64 -23.29
N ALA A 133 -10.56 -10.65 -23.85
CA ALA A 133 -10.58 -12.00 -23.30
C ALA A 133 -9.13 -12.48 -23.13
N ALA A 134 -8.79 -12.87 -21.90
CA ALA A 134 -7.58 -13.62 -21.61
C ALA A 134 -7.49 -14.79 -22.59
N GLY A 135 -6.33 -14.91 -23.26
CA GLY A 135 -6.09 -15.88 -24.32
C GLY A 135 -6.42 -17.29 -23.87
N SER A 136 -7.40 -17.90 -24.53
CA SER A 136 -7.51 -19.35 -24.62
C SER A 136 -6.80 -19.78 -25.89
N THR A 137 -5.61 -20.35 -25.73
CA THR A 137 -5.02 -21.21 -26.77
C THR A 137 -4.83 -22.60 -26.19
N GLY A 138 -5.92 -23.36 -26.22
CA GLY A 138 -5.87 -24.81 -26.18
C GLY A 138 -5.63 -25.36 -27.59
N THR A 139 -4.67 -26.27 -27.69
CA THR A 139 -4.64 -27.47 -28.55
C THR A 139 -4.82 -27.34 -30.07
N GLY A 140 -3.76 -27.70 -30.80
CA GLY A 140 -3.82 -28.21 -32.17
C GLY A 140 -2.82 -29.34 -32.34
N ALA A 141 -3.31 -30.57 -32.42
CA ALA A 141 -2.55 -31.77 -32.69
C ALA A 141 -2.06 -31.81 -34.16
N SER A 142 -0.88 -32.38 -34.37
CA SER A 142 -0.54 -33.26 -35.50
C SER A 142 0.67 -34.09 -35.09
#